data_AF-A0A2E5BXE5-F1
#
_entry.id   AF-A0A2E5BXE5-F1
#
_cell.length_a   1.000
_cell.length_b   1.000
_cell.length_c   1.000
_cell.angle_alpha   90.00
_cell.angle_beta   90.00
_cell.angle_gamma   90.00
#
_symmetry.space_group_name_H-M   'P 1'
#
loop_
_entity.id
_entity.type
_entity.pdbx_description
1 polymer ?
#
loop_
_entity_poly.entity_id
_entity_poly.type
_entity_poly.pdbx_seq_one_letter_code
_entity_poly.pdbx_strand_id
1 'polypeptide(L)'
;MKPKQLGLVLTSLIVLGIIAIIVRIIFSGDSAYVLEGLLPISEDVIDSVTIESTESSLTLYKIDVGAWEVEKYPAFEPKMGEFWQHVFDIEQAQLVARNPKHHQLLGVNQENSTKLNFFLGPSLQESFHIGKWSQDVRLCYIRKAGKDEVYGIPCPRGNVFSANSDAWRNPIVYSVPYSEIESFDFIYPDSQQNFSLILNDDMTWSARNNTSNQLANLTMLQYLFQAVQLIPAIGFADEEISKLLDFDAPDGALRINTSETSNTPTTRLKFIKKDDVSYYVKLSSQSTVFIMDGQTAEFLMMDISDISVSE
;
A
#
# COMPACT_ATOMS: atom_id res chain seq x y z
N MET A 1 20.59 70.45 -24.94
CA MET A 1 19.26 70.56 -24.30
C MET A 1 19.31 71.60 -23.20
N LYS A 2 18.30 72.47 -23.07
CA LYS A 2 18.26 73.46 -21.96
C LYS A 2 18.19 72.70 -20.62
N PRO A 3 18.89 73.12 -19.57
CA PRO A 3 18.97 72.39 -18.29
C PRO A 3 17.60 72.09 -17.67
N LYS A 4 16.59 72.93 -17.95
CA LYS A 4 15.19 72.72 -17.53
C LYS A 4 14.49 71.53 -18.21
N GLN A 5 14.85 71.21 -19.46
CA GLN A 5 14.28 70.06 -20.18
C GLN A 5 14.92 68.74 -19.74
N LEU A 6 16.19 68.76 -19.34
CA LEU A 6 16.87 67.58 -18.82
C LEU A 6 16.29 67.16 -17.45
N GLY A 7 16.00 68.13 -16.58
CA GLY A 7 15.38 67.86 -15.27
C GLY A 7 13.98 67.24 -15.39
N LEU A 8 13.17 67.70 -16.35
CA LEU A 8 11.80 67.22 -16.58
C LEU A 8 11.77 65.79 -17.14
N VAL A 9 12.72 65.45 -18.01
CA VAL A 9 12.86 64.08 -18.54
C VAL A 9 13.32 63.13 -17.43
N LEU A 10 14.25 63.58 -16.58
CA LEU A 10 14.77 62.76 -15.48
C LEU A 10 13.68 62.44 -14.44
N THR A 11 12.87 63.43 -14.04
CA THR A 11 11.75 63.19 -13.12
C THR A 11 10.69 62.28 -13.71
N SER A 12 10.38 62.43 -15.00
CA SER A 12 9.41 61.56 -15.68
C SER A 12 9.87 60.09 -15.70
N LEU A 13 11.16 59.86 -15.92
CA LEU A 13 11.78 58.52 -15.88
C LEU A 13 11.75 57.90 -14.47
N ILE A 14 12.04 58.70 -13.44
CA ILE A 14 11.99 58.25 -12.05
C ILE A 14 10.56 57.87 -11.66
N VAL A 15 9.56 58.69 -12.02
CA VAL A 15 8.15 58.41 -11.73
C VAL A 15 7.67 57.16 -12.46
N LEU A 16 8.04 56.98 -13.74
CA LEU A 16 7.74 55.75 -14.48
C LEU A 16 8.39 54.51 -13.85
N GLY A 17 9.64 54.63 -13.38
CA GLY A 17 10.33 53.56 -12.65
C GLY A 17 9.61 53.18 -11.36
N ILE A 18 9.17 54.16 -10.58
CA ILE A 18 8.42 53.93 -9.34
C ILE A 18 7.06 53.28 -9.62
N ILE A 19 6.34 53.76 -10.63
CA ILE A 19 5.05 53.17 -11.04
C ILE A 19 5.25 51.71 -11.48
N ALA A 20 6.28 51.42 -12.27
CA ALA A 20 6.59 50.06 -12.69
C ALA A 20 6.92 49.14 -11.50
N ILE A 21 7.64 49.65 -10.48
CA ILE A 21 7.93 48.90 -9.25
C ILE A 21 6.66 48.66 -8.44
N ILE A 22 5.80 49.67 -8.27
CA ILE A 22 4.54 49.54 -7.51
C ILE A 22 3.59 48.57 -8.21
N VAL A 23 3.45 48.68 -9.54
CA VAL A 23 2.70 47.73 -10.37
C VAL A 23 3.28 46.33 -10.19
N ARG A 24 4.61 46.18 -10.26
CA ARG A 24 5.25 44.89 -10.03
C ARG A 24 4.95 44.33 -8.63
N ILE A 25 4.97 45.13 -7.58
CA ILE A 25 4.69 44.66 -6.21
C ILE A 25 3.22 44.28 -6.03
N ILE A 26 2.27 45.05 -6.59
CA ILE A 26 0.83 44.77 -6.47
C ILE A 26 0.41 43.56 -7.32
N PHE A 27 1.03 43.38 -8.50
CA PHE A 27 0.73 42.25 -9.40
C PHE A 27 1.62 41.01 -9.17
N SER A 28 2.71 41.13 -8.41
CA SER A 28 3.45 39.97 -7.90
C SER A 28 2.71 39.50 -6.64
N GLY A 29 1.59 38.81 -6.85
CA GLY A 29 0.89 38.09 -5.79
C GLY A 29 1.88 37.21 -5.02
N ASP A 30 1.74 37.24 -3.69
CA ASP A 30 2.64 36.64 -2.71
C ASP A 30 3.25 35.34 -3.23
N SER A 31 4.55 35.39 -3.53
CA SER A 31 5.20 34.31 -4.25
C SER A 31 5.70 33.28 -3.24
N ALA A 32 4.77 32.64 -2.53
CA ALA A 32 5.12 31.53 -1.68
C ALA A 32 5.75 30.44 -2.57
N TYR A 33 7.03 30.16 -2.32
CA TYR A 33 7.76 29.08 -2.99
C TYR A 33 7.38 27.71 -2.38
N VAL A 34 6.76 27.76 -1.21
CA VAL A 34 6.27 26.63 -0.42
C VAL A 34 4.76 26.79 -0.28
N LEU A 35 4.04 25.67 -0.19
CA LEU A 35 2.59 25.69 0.02
C LEU A 35 2.27 26.18 1.44
N GLU A 36 1.47 27.25 1.55
CA GLU A 36 1.09 27.86 2.83
C GLU A 36 -0.44 27.89 3.00
N GLY A 37 -0.89 28.12 4.24
CA GLY A 37 -2.32 28.31 4.56
C GLY A 37 -3.14 27.01 4.45
N LEU A 38 -2.54 25.89 4.86
CA LEU A 38 -3.25 24.63 5.02
C LEU A 38 -3.96 24.60 6.37
N LEU A 39 -5.19 24.10 6.38
CA LEU A 39 -5.78 23.60 7.62
C LEU A 39 -5.02 22.32 8.06
N PRO A 40 -5.05 21.98 9.37
CA PRO A 40 -4.38 20.78 9.84
C PRO A 40 -4.92 19.52 9.17
N ILE A 41 -4.04 18.77 8.50
CA ILE A 41 -4.36 17.52 7.78
C ILE A 41 -3.53 16.32 8.28
N SER A 42 -2.96 16.43 9.48
CA SER A 42 -2.17 15.37 10.09
C SER A 42 -3.03 14.20 10.57
N GLU A 43 -2.40 13.03 10.70
CA GLU A 43 -3.08 11.80 11.11
C GLU A 43 -3.83 11.94 12.45
N ASP A 44 -3.29 12.70 13.40
CA ASP A 44 -3.90 12.92 14.71
C ASP A 44 -5.19 13.75 14.65
N VAL A 45 -5.37 14.56 13.60
CA VAL A 45 -6.52 15.45 13.42
C VAL A 45 -7.58 14.86 12.51
N ILE A 46 -7.20 14.15 11.46
CA ILE A 46 -8.13 13.69 10.43
C ILE A 46 -8.84 12.39 10.83
N ASP A 47 -10.15 12.35 10.60
CA ASP A 47 -11.00 11.17 10.89
C ASP A 47 -11.18 10.29 9.65
N SER A 48 -11.22 10.89 8.45
CA SER A 48 -11.35 10.14 7.21
C SER A 48 -10.70 10.83 6.01
N VAL A 49 -10.31 10.01 5.04
CA VAL A 49 -9.72 10.46 3.79
C VAL A 49 -10.45 9.79 2.63
N THR A 50 -11.02 10.58 1.73
CA THR A 50 -11.58 10.06 0.47
C THR A 50 -10.59 10.24 -0.66
N ILE A 51 -10.37 9.17 -1.42
CA ILE A 51 -9.46 9.13 -2.58
C ILE A 51 -10.27 8.75 -3.81
N GLU A 52 -10.37 9.67 -4.76
CA GLU A 52 -11.18 9.53 -5.97
C GLU A 52 -10.29 9.60 -7.21
N SER A 53 -10.44 8.65 -8.13
CA SER A 53 -9.87 8.69 -9.47
C SER A 53 -11.00 8.62 -10.50
N THR A 54 -10.65 8.56 -11.79
CA THR A 54 -11.63 8.36 -12.87
C THR A 54 -12.31 7.00 -12.84
N GLU A 55 -11.67 5.98 -12.27
CA GLU A 55 -12.11 4.59 -12.35
C GLU A 55 -12.60 4.04 -11.01
N SER A 56 -12.12 4.61 -9.90
CA SER A 56 -12.37 4.09 -8.55
C SER A 56 -12.45 5.22 -7.53
N SER A 57 -13.16 4.96 -6.44
CA SER A 57 -13.23 5.83 -5.28
C SER A 57 -13.25 4.96 -4.02
N LEU A 58 -12.58 5.43 -2.98
CA LEU A 58 -12.60 4.80 -1.67
C LEU A 58 -12.58 5.84 -0.57
N THR A 59 -12.91 5.40 0.64
CA THR A 59 -12.71 6.17 1.86
C THR A 59 -11.95 5.34 2.88
N LEU A 60 -10.90 5.93 3.44
CA LEU A 60 -10.17 5.44 4.59
C LEU A 60 -10.80 6.05 5.84
N TYR A 61 -11.14 5.21 6.82
CA TYR A 61 -11.70 5.64 8.09
C TYR A 61 -10.73 5.34 9.23
N LYS A 62 -10.54 6.30 10.12
CA LYS A 62 -9.80 6.09 11.36
C LYS A 62 -10.68 5.34 12.37
N ILE A 63 -10.16 4.23 12.88
CA ILE A 63 -10.86 3.41 13.88
C ILE A 63 -10.24 3.57 15.28
N ASP A 64 -8.94 3.84 15.35
CA ASP A 64 -8.20 4.14 16.57
C ASP A 64 -6.90 4.90 16.22
N VAL A 65 -6.07 5.23 17.22
CA VAL A 65 -4.76 5.84 17.04
C VAL A 65 -3.86 4.91 16.20
N GLY A 66 -3.46 5.38 15.01
CA GLY A 66 -2.62 4.62 14.07
C GLY A 66 -3.35 3.47 13.36
N ALA A 67 -4.66 3.32 13.58
CA ALA A 67 -5.45 2.23 13.00
C ALA A 67 -6.51 2.78 12.05
N TRP A 68 -6.46 2.30 10.82
CA TRP A 68 -7.34 2.71 9.73
C TRP A 68 -8.00 1.49 9.09
N GLU A 69 -9.17 1.69 8.50
CA GLU A 69 -9.86 0.70 7.69
C GLU A 69 -10.23 1.24 6.32
N VAL A 70 -10.31 0.32 5.35
CA VAL A 70 -10.88 0.54 4.04
C VAL A 70 -12.07 -0.41 3.88
N GLU A 71 -13.25 0.15 3.64
CA GLU A 71 -14.51 -0.60 3.62
C GLU A 71 -14.76 -1.33 4.96
N LYS A 72 -14.50 -2.64 5.02
CA LYS A 72 -14.64 -3.49 6.21
C LYS A 72 -13.32 -4.18 6.62
N TYR A 73 -12.22 -3.83 5.95
CA TYR A 73 -10.93 -4.48 6.11
C TYR A 73 -9.95 -3.51 6.78
N PRO A 74 -9.10 -4.01 7.69
CA PRO A 74 -8.03 -3.19 8.24
C PRO A 74 -7.09 -2.75 7.11
N ALA A 75 -6.75 -1.46 7.10
CA ALA A 75 -5.72 -0.94 6.23
C ALA A 75 -4.36 -1.45 6.67
N PHE A 76 -3.46 -1.65 5.71
CA PHE A 76 -2.11 -2.10 5.96
C PHE A 76 -1.31 -0.97 6.60
N GLU A 77 -0.97 -1.14 7.88
CA GLU A 77 -0.30 -0.10 8.67
C GLU A 77 0.97 0.46 7.99
N PRO A 78 1.88 -0.35 7.42
CA PRO A 78 3.04 0.19 6.73
C PRO A 78 2.68 1.07 5.51
N LYS A 79 1.57 0.77 4.84
CA LYS A 79 1.07 1.59 3.72
C LYS A 79 0.47 2.90 4.22
N MET A 80 -0.26 2.85 5.34
CA MET A 80 -0.77 4.06 6.00
C MET A 80 0.36 4.97 6.48
N GLY A 81 1.43 4.40 7.05
CA GLY A 81 2.62 5.17 7.43
C GLY A 81 3.28 5.86 6.24
N GLU A 82 3.42 5.16 5.09
CA GLU A 82 3.92 5.78 3.85
C GLU A 82 3.01 6.92 3.37
N PHE A 83 1.69 6.71 3.40
CA PHE A 83 0.72 7.74 3.06
C PHE A 83 0.86 9.00 3.94
N TRP A 84 0.87 8.85 5.26
CA TRP A 84 0.96 9.98 6.19
C TRP A 84 2.29 10.72 6.11
N GLN A 85 3.38 10.00 5.85
CA GLN A 85 4.68 10.63 5.57
C GLN A 85 4.60 11.54 4.33
N HIS A 86 3.91 11.12 3.28
CA HIS A 86 3.73 11.95 2.09
C HIS A 86 2.72 13.07 2.28
N VAL A 87 1.73 12.91 3.16
CA VAL A 87 0.84 14.02 3.58
C VAL A 87 1.65 15.07 4.34
N PHE A 88 2.55 14.66 5.22
CA PHE A 88 3.45 15.59 5.93
C PHE A 88 4.34 16.38 4.96
N ASP A 89 4.82 15.75 3.88
CA ASP A 89 5.61 16.43 2.86
C ASP A 89 4.83 17.53 2.10
N ILE A 90 3.48 17.52 2.13
CA ILE A 90 2.64 18.53 1.46
C ILE A 90 2.88 19.92 2.05
N GLU A 91 3.10 20.04 3.36
CA GLU A 91 3.41 21.32 4.01
C GLU A 91 4.72 21.93 3.50
N GLN A 92 5.62 21.10 2.98
CA GLN A 92 6.92 21.50 2.44
C GLN A 92 6.96 21.45 0.90
N ALA A 93 5.80 21.30 0.26
CA ALA A 93 5.72 21.14 -1.18
C ALA A 93 6.25 22.38 -1.91
N GLN A 94 7.10 22.15 -2.91
CA GLN A 94 7.77 23.22 -3.65
C GLN A 94 6.99 23.60 -4.89
N LEU A 95 6.89 24.90 -5.17
CA LEU A 95 6.19 25.40 -6.34
C LEU A 95 6.82 24.88 -7.66
N VAL A 96 6.00 24.26 -8.48
CA VAL A 96 6.37 23.73 -9.82
C VAL A 96 5.80 24.61 -10.93
N ALA A 97 4.52 25.01 -10.83
CA ALA A 97 3.86 25.79 -11.87
C ALA A 97 2.80 26.72 -11.29
N ARG A 98 2.61 27.88 -11.91
CA ARG A 98 1.50 28.82 -11.59
C ARG A 98 0.46 28.93 -12.70
N ASN A 99 0.83 28.56 -13.93
CA ASN A 99 -0.02 28.75 -15.09
C ASN A 99 -0.98 27.56 -15.24
N PRO A 100 -2.32 27.79 -15.20
CA PRO A 100 -3.32 26.72 -15.34
C PRO A 100 -3.20 25.91 -16.62
N LYS A 101 -2.58 26.46 -17.66
CA LYS A 101 -2.30 25.75 -18.91
C LYS A 101 -1.45 24.48 -18.71
N HIS A 102 -0.72 24.37 -17.61
CA HIS A 102 0.07 23.18 -17.30
C HIS A 102 -0.70 22.11 -16.51
N HIS A 103 -1.92 22.38 -16.04
CA HIS A 103 -2.67 21.43 -15.21
C HIS A 103 -2.89 20.09 -15.91
N GLN A 104 -3.26 20.10 -17.20
CA GLN A 104 -3.46 18.87 -17.97
C GLN A 104 -2.15 18.10 -18.19
N LEU A 105 -1.05 18.80 -18.48
CA LEU A 105 0.27 18.20 -18.67
C LEU A 105 0.74 17.49 -17.39
N LEU A 106 0.58 18.15 -16.24
CA LEU A 106 0.95 17.63 -14.92
C LEU A 106 -0.10 16.65 -14.35
N GLY A 107 -1.26 16.51 -14.99
CA GLY A 107 -2.34 15.64 -14.56
C GLY A 107 -3.11 16.11 -13.33
N VAL A 108 -2.99 17.39 -12.95
CA VAL A 108 -3.67 17.96 -11.77
C VAL A 108 -4.99 18.66 -12.12
N ASN A 109 -5.48 18.51 -13.36
CA ASN A 109 -6.80 18.99 -13.76
C ASN A 109 -7.90 18.08 -13.21
N GLN A 110 -9.12 18.61 -13.09
CA GLN A 110 -10.24 17.91 -12.45
C GLN A 110 -10.62 16.57 -13.09
N GLU A 111 -10.34 16.39 -14.38
CA GLU A 111 -10.71 15.20 -15.13
C GLU A 111 -9.69 14.05 -15.01
N ASN A 112 -8.39 14.34 -14.78
CA ASN A 112 -7.33 13.32 -14.85
C ASN A 112 -6.50 13.19 -13.56
N SER A 113 -6.87 13.93 -12.51
CA SER A 113 -6.20 13.86 -11.22
C SER A 113 -6.79 12.78 -10.33
N THR A 114 -6.00 12.24 -9.43
CA THR A 114 -6.54 11.63 -8.22
C THR A 114 -6.90 12.74 -7.23
N LYS A 115 -8.16 12.84 -6.82
CA LYS A 115 -8.63 13.81 -5.84
C LYS A 115 -8.53 13.22 -4.44
N LEU A 116 -7.93 14.00 -3.54
CA LEU A 116 -7.69 13.63 -2.14
C LEU A 116 -8.44 14.62 -1.25
N ASN A 117 -9.36 14.13 -0.43
CA ASN A 117 -10.18 14.95 0.47
C ASN A 117 -9.97 14.51 1.90
N PHE A 118 -9.64 15.46 2.79
CA PHE A 118 -9.40 15.22 4.21
C PHE A 118 -10.58 15.73 5.03
N PHE A 119 -11.10 14.90 5.95
CA PHE A 119 -12.27 15.23 6.75
C PHE A 119 -11.99 15.13 8.26
N LEU A 120 -12.56 16.06 9.01
CA LEU A 120 -12.69 16.01 10.47
C LEU A 120 -14.19 16.00 10.77
N GLY A 121 -14.69 14.87 11.26
CA GLY A 121 -16.12 14.55 11.29
C GLY A 121 -16.78 14.78 9.91
N PRO A 122 -17.88 15.55 9.84
CA PRO A 122 -18.55 15.85 8.57
C PRO A 122 -17.90 17.01 7.78
N SER A 123 -16.85 17.66 8.31
CA SER A 123 -16.27 18.87 7.73
C SER A 123 -15.06 18.55 6.86
N LEU A 124 -15.13 18.96 5.59
CA LEU A 124 -13.99 18.96 4.68
C LEU A 124 -12.95 19.98 5.17
N GLN A 125 -11.74 19.51 5.49
CA GLN A 125 -10.61 20.35 5.87
C GLN A 125 -9.86 20.83 4.62
N GLU A 126 -9.36 19.90 3.82
CA GLU A 126 -8.59 20.22 2.62
C GLU A 126 -8.93 19.28 1.48
N SER A 127 -8.72 19.78 0.26
CA SER A 127 -8.92 19.02 -0.97
C SER A 127 -7.79 19.30 -1.95
N PHE A 128 -7.23 18.24 -2.51
CA PHE A 128 -6.11 18.30 -3.44
C PHE A 128 -6.37 17.48 -4.69
N HIS A 129 -5.77 17.92 -5.78
CA HIS A 129 -5.62 17.18 -7.02
C HIS A 129 -4.17 16.67 -7.10
N ILE A 130 -4.00 15.36 -7.08
CA ILE A 130 -2.74 14.67 -7.25
C ILE A 130 -2.57 14.31 -8.72
N GLY A 131 -1.44 14.72 -9.28
CA GLY A 131 -1.12 14.59 -10.68
C GLY A 131 -0.46 13.28 -11.05
N LYS A 132 0.02 13.21 -12.29
CA LYS A 132 0.71 12.04 -12.82
C LYS A 132 2.04 11.83 -12.11
N TRP A 133 2.28 10.59 -11.71
CA TRP A 133 3.57 10.13 -11.25
C TRP A 133 4.35 9.47 -12.39
N SER A 134 5.68 9.62 -12.40
CA SER A 134 6.56 8.88 -13.32
C SER A 134 7.83 8.46 -12.61
N GLN A 135 8.36 7.29 -13.00
CA GLN A 135 9.55 6.70 -12.40
C GLN A 135 10.82 7.54 -12.61
N ASP A 136 10.87 8.30 -13.71
CA ASP A 136 12.02 9.16 -14.05
C ASP A 136 12.09 10.41 -13.15
N VAL A 137 10.93 10.99 -12.82
CA VAL A 137 10.86 12.26 -12.07
C VAL A 137 10.76 12.02 -10.56
N ARG A 138 10.07 10.95 -10.13
CA ARG A 138 9.85 10.61 -8.71
C ARG A 138 9.29 11.76 -7.86
N LEU A 139 8.45 12.58 -8.47
CA LEU A 139 7.69 13.63 -7.80
C LEU A 139 6.20 13.35 -7.95
N CYS A 140 5.45 13.68 -6.91
CA CYS A 140 3.99 13.76 -6.96
C CYS A 140 3.61 15.23 -7.08
N TYR A 141 2.93 15.59 -8.17
CA TYR A 141 2.41 16.94 -8.38
C TYR A 141 1.12 17.12 -7.60
N ILE A 142 0.97 18.23 -6.89
CA ILE A 142 -0.15 18.48 -5.99
C ILE A 142 -0.69 19.87 -6.26
N ARG A 143 -2.00 19.98 -6.45
CA ARG A 143 -2.69 21.26 -6.60
C ARG A 143 -3.84 21.34 -5.60
N LYS A 144 -3.85 22.35 -4.73
CA LYS A 144 -4.99 22.60 -3.83
C LYS A 144 -6.24 22.94 -4.66
N ALA A 145 -7.39 22.39 -4.27
CA ALA A 145 -8.65 22.64 -4.96
C ALA A 145 -8.98 24.14 -4.97
N GLY A 146 -9.46 24.64 -6.11
CA GLY A 146 -9.76 26.05 -6.30
C GLY A 146 -8.52 26.97 -6.43
N LYS A 147 -7.31 26.41 -6.49
CA LYS A 147 -6.05 27.15 -6.73
C LYS A 147 -5.41 26.74 -8.06
N ASP A 148 -4.57 27.64 -8.56
CA ASP A 148 -3.88 27.48 -9.84
C ASP A 148 -2.45 26.96 -9.66
N GLU A 149 -1.85 27.24 -8.51
CA GLU A 149 -0.51 26.84 -8.16
C GLU A 149 -0.40 25.32 -7.99
N VAL A 150 0.60 24.74 -8.66
CA VAL A 150 0.96 23.33 -8.59
C VAL A 150 2.29 23.22 -7.89
N TYR A 151 2.34 22.33 -6.91
CA TYR A 151 3.50 22.04 -6.09
C TYR A 151 3.98 20.61 -6.33
N GLY A 152 5.19 20.29 -5.90
CA GLY A 152 5.77 18.96 -5.99
C GLY A 152 6.29 18.50 -4.63
N ILE A 153 6.04 17.23 -4.32
CA ILE A 153 6.65 16.54 -3.19
C ILE A 153 7.49 15.34 -3.68
N PRO A 154 8.57 14.97 -2.96
CA PRO A 154 9.27 13.71 -3.19
C PRO A 154 8.31 12.52 -3.13
N CYS A 155 8.36 11.67 -4.14
CA CYS A 155 7.45 10.53 -4.29
C CYS A 155 8.24 9.37 -4.92
N PRO A 156 9.03 8.62 -4.12
CA PRO A 156 9.98 7.64 -4.65
C PRO A 156 9.28 6.43 -5.30
N ARG A 157 8.02 6.17 -4.92
CA ARG A 157 7.18 5.11 -5.44
C ARG A 157 5.87 5.69 -5.97
N GLY A 158 5.30 5.03 -6.98
CA GLY A 158 3.94 5.31 -7.43
C GLY A 158 2.89 4.79 -6.45
N ASN A 159 1.62 5.11 -6.71
CA ASN A 159 0.46 4.58 -5.97
C ASN A 159 0.45 4.84 -4.45
N VAL A 160 1.11 5.91 -3.98
CA VAL A 160 0.96 6.38 -2.59
C VAL A 160 -0.48 6.79 -2.32
N PHE A 161 -1.08 7.53 -3.25
CA PHE A 161 -2.46 8.02 -3.18
C PHE A 161 -3.39 7.16 -4.06
N SER A 162 -3.38 5.84 -3.88
CA SER A 162 -4.20 4.93 -4.70
C SER A 162 -5.69 5.08 -4.37
N ALA A 163 -6.54 5.16 -5.40
CA ALA A 163 -7.99 5.10 -5.26
C ALA A 163 -8.56 3.66 -5.30
N ASN A 164 -7.69 2.67 -5.51
CA ASN A 164 -8.05 1.24 -5.45
C ASN A 164 -8.05 0.78 -3.98
N SER A 165 -9.17 0.23 -3.49
CA SER A 165 -9.32 -0.24 -2.11
C SER A 165 -8.37 -1.37 -1.76
N ASP A 166 -8.09 -2.29 -2.69
CA ASP A 166 -7.16 -3.39 -2.48
C ASP A 166 -5.72 -2.95 -2.24
N ALA A 167 -5.33 -1.77 -2.72
CA ALA A 167 -4.00 -1.21 -2.47
C ALA A 167 -3.76 -0.85 -0.99
N TRP A 168 -4.84 -0.75 -0.21
CA TRP A 168 -4.81 -0.40 1.20
C TRP A 168 -5.01 -1.58 2.12
N ARG A 169 -5.57 -2.70 1.64
CA ARG A 169 -5.83 -3.88 2.48
C ARG A 169 -4.52 -4.57 2.88
N ASN A 170 -4.46 -5.16 4.07
CA ASN A 170 -3.31 -5.94 4.51
C ASN A 170 -3.08 -7.18 3.61
N PRO A 171 -1.98 -7.25 2.84
CA PRO A 171 -1.72 -8.36 1.93
C PRO A 171 -1.08 -9.56 2.64
N ILE A 172 -0.79 -9.50 3.94
CA ILE A 172 -0.15 -10.59 4.67
C ILE A 172 -1.21 -11.64 5.02
N VAL A 173 -1.09 -12.82 4.41
CA VAL A 173 -1.98 -13.96 4.61
C VAL A 173 -1.78 -14.55 6.00
N TYR A 174 -0.50 -14.77 6.36
CA TYR A 174 -0.08 -15.28 7.67
C TYR A 174 1.42 -14.96 7.91
N SER A 175 1.82 -14.93 9.17
CA SER A 175 3.20 -14.67 9.60
C SER A 175 3.42 -15.37 10.94
N VAL A 176 4.46 -16.19 11.05
CA VAL A 176 4.83 -16.86 12.30
C VAL A 176 6.36 -16.92 12.45
N PRO A 177 6.93 -16.55 13.60
CA PRO A 177 8.35 -16.73 13.85
C PRO A 177 8.75 -18.21 13.83
N TYR A 178 9.94 -18.51 13.30
CA TYR A 178 10.47 -19.87 13.29
C TYR A 178 10.45 -20.54 14.67
N SER A 179 10.82 -19.79 15.71
CA SER A 179 10.89 -20.28 17.09
C SER A 179 9.54 -20.68 17.69
N GLU A 180 8.43 -20.30 17.05
CA GLU A 180 7.08 -20.61 17.53
C GLU A 180 6.50 -21.87 16.87
N ILE A 181 7.12 -22.40 15.81
CA ILE A 181 6.62 -23.54 15.04
C ILE A 181 7.05 -24.86 15.69
N GLU A 182 6.07 -25.74 15.93
CA GLU A 182 6.29 -27.11 16.43
C GLU A 182 6.27 -28.15 15.31
N SER A 183 5.33 -28.03 14.37
CA SER A 183 5.17 -28.98 13.28
C SER A 183 4.36 -28.41 12.11
N PHE A 184 4.39 -29.11 10.99
CA PHE A 184 3.54 -28.85 9.84
C PHE A 184 2.74 -30.10 9.50
N ASP A 185 1.48 -29.95 9.13
CA ASP A 185 0.69 -31.01 8.50
C ASP A 185 0.27 -30.58 7.10
N PHE A 186 0.66 -31.35 6.10
CA PHE A 186 0.26 -31.22 4.71
C PHE A 186 -0.91 -32.15 4.45
N ILE A 187 -2.04 -31.57 4.02
CA ILE A 187 -3.33 -32.22 3.93
C ILE A 187 -3.86 -32.07 2.51
N TYR A 188 -4.09 -33.18 1.83
CA TYR A 188 -4.58 -33.27 0.47
C TYR A 188 -5.94 -33.98 0.41
N PRO A 189 -6.71 -33.81 -0.68
CA PRO A 189 -7.94 -34.57 -0.93
C PRO A 189 -7.71 -36.08 -0.89
N ASP A 190 -6.58 -36.55 -1.45
CA ASP A 190 -6.14 -37.94 -1.30
C ASP A 190 -5.34 -38.09 -0.01
N SER A 191 -5.99 -38.67 1.01
CA SER A 191 -5.38 -38.91 2.33
C SER A 191 -4.09 -39.73 2.32
N GLN A 192 -3.78 -40.47 1.25
CA GLN A 192 -2.51 -41.20 1.11
C GLN A 192 -1.32 -40.27 0.86
N GLN A 193 -1.58 -39.05 0.36
CA GLN A 193 -0.57 -38.02 0.13
C GLN A 193 -0.29 -37.18 1.38
N ASN A 194 -1.14 -37.27 2.41
CA ASN A 194 -0.95 -36.51 3.65
C ASN A 194 0.36 -36.90 4.34
N PHE A 195 1.08 -35.89 4.84
CA PHE A 195 2.27 -36.09 5.64
C PHE A 195 2.46 -34.96 6.65
N SER A 196 3.29 -35.21 7.65
CA SER A 196 3.65 -34.22 8.67
C SER A 196 5.16 -34.06 8.73
N LEU A 197 5.59 -32.83 9.02
CA LEU A 197 6.96 -32.53 9.43
C LEU A 197 6.98 -32.40 10.94
N ILE A 198 7.78 -33.23 11.60
CA ILE A 198 7.81 -33.32 13.07
C ILE A 198 9.27 -33.23 13.55
N LEU A 199 9.49 -32.45 14.60
CA LEU A 199 10.75 -32.44 15.33
C LEU A 199 10.83 -33.67 16.25
N ASN A 200 11.85 -34.50 16.05
CA ASN A 200 12.13 -35.68 16.86
C ASN A 200 12.91 -35.31 18.14
N ASP A 201 12.97 -36.25 19.10
CA ASP A 201 13.70 -36.09 20.37
C ASP A 201 15.21 -35.84 20.20
N ASP A 202 15.79 -36.25 19.07
CA ASP A 202 17.20 -36.03 18.72
C ASP A 202 17.44 -34.67 18.02
N MET A 203 16.44 -33.78 18.04
CA MET A 203 16.45 -32.46 17.41
C MET A 203 16.54 -32.50 15.88
N THR A 204 16.26 -33.63 15.25
CA THR A 204 16.15 -33.74 13.78
C THR A 204 14.71 -33.62 13.33
N TRP A 205 14.49 -33.09 12.13
CA TRP A 205 13.17 -33.06 11.51
C TRP A 205 12.95 -34.30 10.64
N SER A 206 11.79 -34.91 10.77
CA SER A 206 11.36 -36.01 9.90
C SER A 206 10.08 -35.67 9.15
N ALA A 207 10.02 -36.14 7.90
CA ALA A 207 8.81 -36.18 7.11
C ALA A 207 8.15 -37.56 7.28
N ARG A 208 6.91 -37.58 7.75
CA ARG A 208 6.20 -38.80 8.12
C ARG A 208 4.84 -38.86 7.45
N ASN A 209 4.53 -39.98 6.80
CA ASN A 209 3.18 -40.33 6.38
C ASN A 209 2.79 -41.70 7.00
N ASN A 210 1.69 -42.28 6.54
CA ASN A 210 1.18 -43.56 7.08
C ASN A 210 2.10 -44.76 6.82
N THR A 211 3.02 -44.67 5.85
CA THR A 211 3.81 -45.81 5.33
C THR A 211 5.31 -45.61 5.45
N SER A 212 5.78 -44.39 5.70
CA SER A 212 7.19 -44.00 5.67
C SER A 212 7.51 -42.93 6.72
N ASN A 213 8.75 -42.95 7.19
CA ASN A 213 9.33 -41.95 8.09
C ASN A 213 10.76 -41.69 7.62
N GLN A 214 10.99 -40.55 6.99
CA GLN A 214 12.27 -40.19 6.39
C GLN A 214 12.83 -38.93 7.05
N LEU A 215 14.15 -38.76 7.03
CA LEU A 215 14.76 -37.50 7.46
C LEU A 215 14.36 -36.39 6.49
N ALA A 216 14.00 -35.23 7.04
CA ALA A 216 13.68 -34.06 6.24
C ALA A 216 14.96 -33.47 5.64
N ASN A 217 14.86 -33.01 4.40
CA ASN A 217 15.90 -32.23 3.74
C ASN A 217 16.00 -30.86 4.43
N LEU A 218 17.11 -30.64 5.14
CA LEU A 218 17.34 -29.42 5.92
C LEU A 218 17.28 -28.13 5.09
N THR A 219 17.68 -28.19 3.81
CA THR A 219 17.63 -27.03 2.91
C THR A 219 16.19 -26.64 2.60
N MET A 220 15.38 -27.63 2.22
CA MET A 220 13.96 -27.42 1.91
C MET A 220 13.16 -26.99 3.14
N LEU A 221 13.49 -27.57 4.29
CA LEU A 221 12.92 -27.17 5.57
C LEU A 221 13.25 -25.71 5.92
N GLN A 222 14.48 -25.27 5.68
CA GLN A 222 14.87 -23.87 5.90
C GLN A 222 14.10 -22.91 4.97
N TYR A 223 13.90 -23.29 3.72
CA TYR A 223 13.05 -22.52 2.79
C TYR A 223 11.59 -22.50 3.24
N LEU A 224 11.06 -23.61 3.76
CA LEU A 224 9.71 -23.66 4.31
C LEU A 224 9.56 -22.69 5.49
N PHE A 225 10.51 -22.71 6.43
CA PHE A 225 10.50 -21.76 7.55
C PHE A 225 10.57 -20.31 7.09
N GLN A 226 11.39 -20.00 6.08
CA GLN A 226 11.47 -18.65 5.51
C GLN A 226 10.15 -18.25 4.82
N ALA A 227 9.50 -19.17 4.11
CA ALA A 227 8.24 -18.90 3.44
C ALA A 227 7.11 -18.60 4.43
N VAL A 228 7.00 -19.37 5.53
CA VAL A 228 5.92 -19.18 6.51
C VAL A 228 6.16 -18.03 7.49
N GLN A 229 7.39 -17.52 7.58
CA GLN A 229 7.69 -16.32 8.35
C GLN A 229 6.88 -15.11 7.88
N LEU A 230 6.66 -15.00 6.56
CA LEU A 230 5.81 -13.98 5.99
C LEU A 230 5.22 -14.51 4.68
N ILE A 231 3.91 -14.76 4.67
CA ILE A 231 3.21 -15.24 3.49
C ILE A 231 2.45 -14.06 2.87
N PRO A 232 2.97 -13.43 1.80
CA PRO A 232 2.27 -12.35 1.11
C PRO A 232 1.24 -12.90 0.11
N ALA A 233 0.16 -12.15 -0.06
CA ALA A 233 -0.75 -12.26 -1.18
C ALA A 233 -0.33 -11.32 -2.31
N ILE A 234 -0.69 -11.68 -3.54
CA ILE A 234 -0.58 -10.82 -4.72
C ILE A 234 -1.87 -10.05 -5.01
N GLY A 235 -2.95 -10.36 -4.29
CA GLY A 235 -4.23 -9.67 -4.40
C GLY A 235 -5.31 -10.33 -3.53
N PHE A 236 -6.55 -9.95 -3.78
CA PHE A 236 -7.72 -10.45 -3.06
C PHE A 236 -8.77 -10.94 -4.05
N ALA A 237 -9.56 -11.93 -3.65
CA ALA A 237 -10.70 -12.34 -4.44
C ALA A 237 -11.88 -11.37 -4.22
N ASP A 238 -12.63 -11.10 -5.29
CA ASP A 238 -13.89 -10.38 -5.21
C ASP A 238 -14.90 -11.11 -4.33
N GLU A 239 -15.87 -10.40 -3.77
CA GLU A 239 -16.87 -11.01 -2.88
C GLU A 239 -17.72 -12.08 -3.56
N GLU A 240 -18.06 -11.87 -4.83
CA GLU A 240 -18.88 -12.82 -5.60
C GLU A 240 -18.14 -14.15 -5.78
N ILE A 241 -16.87 -14.08 -6.19
CA ILE A 241 -16.01 -15.26 -6.33
C ILE A 241 -15.77 -15.92 -4.98
N SER A 242 -15.48 -15.13 -3.94
CA SER A 242 -15.21 -15.63 -2.58
C SER A 242 -16.35 -16.49 -2.02
N LYS A 243 -17.61 -16.18 -2.39
CA LYS A 243 -18.81 -16.94 -1.96
C LYS A 243 -19.02 -18.24 -2.74
N LEU A 244 -18.43 -18.37 -3.93
CA LEU A 244 -18.54 -19.55 -4.79
C LEU A 244 -17.48 -20.61 -4.50
N LEU A 245 -16.39 -20.24 -3.82
CA LEU A 245 -15.28 -21.13 -3.50
C LEU A 245 -15.62 -22.05 -2.33
N ASP A 246 -15.47 -23.36 -2.53
CA ASP A 246 -15.67 -24.37 -1.49
C ASP A 246 -14.36 -24.70 -0.76
N PHE A 247 -14.07 -23.94 0.29
CA PHE A 247 -12.92 -24.20 1.16
C PHE A 247 -13.14 -25.38 2.12
N ASP A 248 -14.28 -26.07 2.11
CA ASP A 248 -14.43 -27.33 2.84
C ASP A 248 -13.88 -28.52 2.05
N ALA A 249 -13.69 -28.36 0.73
CA ALA A 249 -12.99 -29.29 -0.15
C ALA A 249 -11.85 -28.59 -0.94
N PRO A 250 -10.78 -28.12 -0.26
CA PRO A 250 -9.66 -27.46 -0.92
C PRO A 250 -8.80 -28.46 -1.72
N ASP A 251 -8.03 -27.95 -2.69
CA ASP A 251 -7.06 -28.76 -3.45
C ASP A 251 -5.87 -29.19 -2.60
N GLY A 252 -5.59 -28.44 -1.53
CA GLY A 252 -4.59 -28.74 -0.53
C GLY A 252 -4.73 -27.82 0.68
N ALA A 253 -4.15 -28.21 1.80
CA ALA A 253 -4.09 -27.39 3.00
C ALA A 253 -2.79 -27.61 3.76
N LEU A 254 -2.21 -26.52 4.24
CA LEU A 254 -1.06 -26.51 5.14
C LEU A 254 -1.54 -26.10 6.52
N ARG A 255 -1.41 -26.99 7.49
CA ARG A 255 -1.58 -26.66 8.91
C ARG A 255 -0.22 -26.36 9.51
N ILE A 256 -0.10 -25.20 10.14
CA ILE A 256 1.09 -24.76 10.85
C ILE A 256 0.76 -24.83 12.34
N ASN A 257 1.36 -25.79 13.03
CA ASN A 257 1.17 -25.99 14.45
C ASN A 257 2.21 -25.17 15.21
N THR A 258 1.72 -24.35 16.13
CA THR A 258 2.53 -23.48 16.97
C THR A 258 2.51 -23.96 18.41
N SER A 259 3.58 -23.66 19.15
CA SER A 259 3.70 -24.07 20.54
C SER A 259 2.62 -23.48 21.45
N GLU A 260 2.33 -24.16 22.56
CA GLU A 260 1.34 -23.67 23.54
C GLU A 260 1.71 -22.30 24.12
N THR A 261 3.00 -21.96 24.14
CA THR A 261 3.52 -20.67 24.60
C THR A 261 3.60 -19.61 23.50
N SER A 262 3.22 -19.95 22.27
CA SER A 262 3.25 -19.06 21.10
C SER A 262 2.24 -17.92 21.22
N ASN A 263 2.62 -16.73 20.78
CA ASN A 263 1.67 -15.63 20.58
C ASN A 263 0.91 -15.77 19.25
N THR A 264 1.43 -16.55 18.31
CA THR A 264 0.77 -16.85 17.05
C THR A 264 -0.05 -18.14 17.18
N PRO A 265 -1.37 -18.12 16.91
CA PRO A 265 -2.20 -19.32 16.99
C PRO A 265 -1.86 -20.30 15.87
N THR A 266 -2.06 -21.58 16.17
CA THR A 266 -2.05 -22.65 15.17
C THR A 266 -3.09 -22.33 14.10
N THR A 267 -2.69 -22.39 12.83
CA THR A 267 -3.56 -22.04 11.71
C THR A 267 -3.58 -23.12 10.64
N ARG A 268 -4.59 -23.05 9.78
CA ARG A 268 -4.66 -23.86 8.55
C ARG A 268 -4.89 -22.93 7.38
N LEU A 269 -3.94 -22.93 6.46
CA LEU A 269 -4.08 -22.34 5.13
C LEU A 269 -4.73 -23.38 4.22
N LYS A 270 -5.79 -22.98 3.52
CA LYS A 270 -6.50 -23.81 2.56
C LYS A 270 -6.34 -23.18 1.18
N PHE A 271 -6.06 -24.00 0.18
CA PHE A 271 -5.72 -23.58 -1.17
C PHE A 271 -6.73 -24.14 -2.18
N ILE A 272 -7.18 -23.31 -3.10
CA ILE A 272 -7.98 -23.71 -4.28
C ILE A 272 -7.32 -23.08 -5.50
N LYS A 273 -7.02 -23.89 -6.52
CA LYS A 273 -6.40 -23.43 -7.75
C LYS A 273 -7.30 -22.42 -8.44
N LYS A 274 -6.77 -21.24 -8.73
CA LYS A 274 -7.48 -20.18 -9.46
C LYS A 274 -7.26 -20.35 -10.97
N ASP A 275 -6.00 -20.48 -11.35
CA ASP A 275 -5.53 -20.69 -12.72
C ASP A 275 -4.13 -21.30 -12.70
N ASP A 276 -3.45 -21.36 -13.84
CA ASP A 276 -2.12 -21.98 -13.94
C ASP A 276 -1.00 -21.21 -13.23
N VAL A 277 -1.25 -19.99 -12.75
CA VAL A 277 -0.22 -19.13 -12.14
C VAL A 277 -0.61 -18.63 -10.75
N SER A 278 -1.78 -19.00 -10.22
CA SER A 278 -2.26 -18.47 -8.96
C SER A 278 -3.26 -19.38 -8.24
N TYR A 279 -3.36 -19.16 -6.93
CA TYR A 279 -4.27 -19.87 -6.03
C TYR A 279 -5.10 -18.90 -5.21
N TYR A 280 -6.35 -19.26 -4.95
CA TYR A 280 -7.12 -18.68 -3.86
C TYR A 280 -6.69 -19.31 -2.54
N VAL A 281 -6.44 -18.48 -1.54
CA VAL A 281 -5.97 -18.92 -0.22
C VAL A 281 -6.82 -18.32 0.88
N LYS A 282 -7.21 -19.14 1.85
CA LYS A 282 -7.99 -18.72 3.01
C LYS A 282 -7.47 -19.36 4.29
N LEU A 283 -7.39 -18.56 5.35
CA LEU A 283 -7.18 -19.06 6.70
C LEU A 283 -8.53 -19.44 7.33
N SER A 284 -8.56 -20.54 8.09
CA SER A 284 -9.77 -20.94 8.81
C SER A 284 -10.29 -19.88 9.81
N SER A 285 -9.42 -19.00 10.30
CA SER A 285 -9.74 -17.97 11.29
C SER A 285 -10.35 -16.69 10.73
N GLN A 286 -10.35 -16.49 9.40
CA GLN A 286 -10.82 -15.24 8.78
C GLN A 286 -11.65 -15.49 7.51
N SER A 287 -12.46 -14.51 7.14
CA SER A 287 -13.34 -14.56 5.97
C SER A 287 -12.65 -14.13 4.68
N THR A 288 -11.56 -13.37 4.76
CA THR A 288 -10.81 -12.87 3.59
C THR A 288 -10.26 -14.03 2.76
N VAL A 289 -10.51 -13.96 1.45
CA VAL A 289 -9.91 -14.83 0.45
C VAL A 289 -8.84 -14.05 -0.28
N PHE A 290 -7.60 -14.52 -0.18
CA PHE A 290 -6.43 -13.94 -0.80
C PHE A 290 -6.16 -14.62 -2.14
N ILE A 291 -5.43 -13.94 -3.02
CA ILE A 291 -4.82 -14.53 -4.21
C ILE A 291 -3.32 -14.63 -3.95
N MET A 292 -2.77 -15.81 -4.13
CA MET A 292 -1.35 -16.12 -3.94
C MET A 292 -0.70 -16.49 -5.27
N ASP A 293 0.58 -16.13 -5.42
CA ASP A 293 1.41 -16.58 -6.53
C ASP A 293 1.51 -18.12 -6.56
N GLY A 294 1.41 -18.69 -7.76
CA GLY A 294 1.40 -20.13 -7.98
C GLY A 294 2.63 -20.84 -7.44
N GLN A 295 3.82 -20.28 -7.62
CA GLN A 295 5.06 -20.92 -7.14
C GLN A 295 5.10 -20.97 -5.62
N THR A 296 4.65 -19.91 -4.96
CA THR A 296 4.57 -19.87 -3.50
C THR A 296 3.53 -20.87 -2.98
N ALA A 297 2.35 -20.91 -3.61
CA ALA A 297 1.29 -21.82 -3.22
C ALA A 297 1.69 -23.28 -3.43
N GLU A 298 2.25 -23.63 -4.58
CA GLU A 298 2.76 -24.98 -4.89
C GLU A 298 3.87 -25.39 -3.93
N PHE A 299 4.79 -24.48 -3.58
CA PHE A 299 5.81 -24.76 -2.57
C PHE A 299 5.19 -25.04 -1.19
N LEU A 300 4.16 -24.30 -0.78
CA LEU A 300 3.44 -24.55 0.48
C LEU A 300 2.52 -25.79 0.43
N MET A 301 2.32 -26.37 -0.75
CA MET A 301 1.63 -27.62 -1.02
C MET A 301 2.57 -28.68 -1.63
N MET A 302 3.84 -28.67 -1.20
CA MET A 302 4.85 -29.62 -1.68
C MET A 302 4.51 -31.08 -1.33
N ASP A 303 5.05 -32.01 -2.11
CA ASP A 303 4.95 -33.44 -1.83
C ASP A 303 6.00 -33.90 -0.82
N ILE A 304 5.75 -35.04 -0.16
CA ILE A 304 6.70 -35.61 0.81
C ILE A 304 8.08 -35.87 0.18
N SER A 305 8.13 -36.20 -1.11
CA SER A 305 9.36 -36.42 -1.87
C SER A 305 10.22 -35.16 -2.03
N ASP A 306 9.60 -33.98 -1.99
CA ASP A 306 10.31 -32.71 -2.18
C ASP A 306 11.09 -32.31 -0.92
N ILE A 307 10.62 -32.77 0.25
CA ILE A 307 11.17 -32.40 1.55
C ILE A 307 11.85 -33.56 2.29
N SER A 308 11.93 -34.75 1.69
CA SER A 308 12.64 -35.89 2.25
C SER A 308 14.02 -36.04 1.63
N VAL A 309 15.00 -36.51 2.40
CA VAL A 309 16.30 -36.91 1.83
C VAL A 309 16.09 -38.19 1.02
N SER A 310 16.42 -38.16 -0.28
CA SER A 310 16.41 -39.36 -1.11
C SER A 310 17.51 -40.32 -0.63
N GLU A 311 17.16 -41.60 -0.49
CA GLU A 311 18.14 -42.68 -0.30
C GLU A 311 19.05 -42.86 -1.52
#